data_AF-A0A6H5HJQ9-F1
#
_entry.id   AF-A0A6H5HJQ9-F1
#
_cell.length_a   1.000
_cell.length_b   1.000
_cell.length_c   1.000
_cell.angle_alpha   90.00
_cell.angle_beta   90.00
_cell.angle_gamma   90.00
#
_symmetry.space_group_name_H-M   'P 1'
#
loop_
_entity.id
_entity.type
_entity.pdbx_description
1 polymer ?
#
loop_
_entity_poly.entity_id
_entity_poly.type
_entity_poly.pdbx_seq_one_letter_code
_entity_poly.pdbx_strand_id
1 'polypeptide(L)'
;MSELKQYQSHKLVWAAPMTLGEFKEHANKPDLIGDPGSEGYLVVYSKDTPEEYHSWSPKGVFDAGNTEVEPYLVELISRAAHSANRGYCQSLGDNSQPSWDEAPEWQKESARAGVRFHLANDVTPEQSHESWLAVKEADGWKYGPVKDAEKKEHPCFLPYADLPADQKAKDFIFKSVVDGFK
;
A
#
# COMPACT_ATOMS: atom_id res chain seq x y z
N MET A 1 17.35 14.04 7.05
CA MET A 1 17.46 13.03 5.98
C MET A 1 16.06 12.60 5.62
N SER A 2 15.74 12.57 4.34
CA SER A 2 14.50 11.99 3.81
C SER A 2 14.38 10.51 4.18
N GLU A 3 13.16 10.03 4.35
CA GLU A 3 12.88 8.62 4.68
C GLU A 3 13.30 7.71 3.50
N LEU A 4 14.02 6.63 3.80
CA LEU A 4 14.38 5.62 2.80
C LEU A 4 13.15 4.81 2.41
N LYS A 5 12.84 4.77 1.13
CA LYS A 5 11.78 3.96 0.54
C LYS A 5 12.36 2.81 -0.25
N GLN A 6 11.62 1.72 -0.37
CA GLN A 6 12.05 0.55 -1.10
C GLN A 6 11.70 0.68 -2.58
N TYR A 7 12.63 0.31 -3.46
CA TYR A 7 12.44 0.33 -4.91
C TYR A 7 12.88 -1.01 -5.54
N GLN A 8 12.20 -1.40 -6.61
CA GLN A 8 12.48 -2.61 -7.39
C GLN A 8 12.98 -2.23 -8.79
N SER A 9 14.10 -2.85 -9.17
CA SER A 9 14.63 -2.91 -10.54
C SER A 9 15.01 -4.37 -10.87
N HIS A 10 16.24 -4.64 -11.32
CA HIS A 10 16.82 -6.00 -11.35
C HIS A 10 17.11 -6.56 -9.94
N LYS A 11 17.23 -5.67 -8.95
CA LYS A 11 17.45 -5.98 -7.54
C LYS A 11 16.59 -5.04 -6.69
N LEU A 12 16.35 -5.43 -5.45
CA LEU A 12 15.68 -4.62 -4.44
C LEU A 12 16.69 -3.64 -3.84
N VAL A 13 16.33 -2.37 -3.77
CA VAL A 13 17.17 -1.30 -3.20
C VAL A 13 16.34 -0.40 -2.28
N TRP A 14 17.01 0.31 -1.38
CA TRP A 14 16.41 1.40 -0.64
C TRP A 14 16.93 2.73 -1.19
N ALA A 15 16.07 3.74 -1.31
CA ALA A 15 16.49 5.03 -1.81
C ALA A 15 15.75 6.19 -1.17
N ALA A 16 16.44 7.32 -1.10
CA ALA A 16 15.89 8.57 -0.61
C ALA A 16 16.42 9.73 -1.47
N PRO A 17 15.61 10.77 -1.73
CA PRO A 17 16.07 11.96 -2.46
C PRO A 17 17.29 12.56 -1.77
N MET A 18 18.36 12.79 -2.54
CA MET A 18 19.61 13.37 -2.08
C MET A 18 20.32 14.03 -3.27
N THR A 19 20.77 15.28 -3.10
CA THR A 19 21.57 15.98 -4.10
C THR A 19 22.97 15.38 -4.20
N LEU A 20 23.67 15.62 -5.31
CA LEU A 20 25.06 15.17 -5.45
C LEU A 20 25.97 15.76 -4.36
N GLY A 21 25.74 17.02 -3.98
CA GLY A 21 26.50 17.69 -2.91
C GLY A 21 26.35 16.99 -1.56
N GLU A 22 25.11 16.71 -1.14
CA GLU A 22 24.83 15.96 0.09
C GLU A 22 25.46 14.56 0.06
N PHE A 23 25.45 13.90 -1.11
CA PHE A 23 26.08 12.58 -1.24
C PHE A 23 27.61 12.64 -1.12
N LYS A 24 28.27 13.68 -1.63
CA LYS A 24 29.72 13.87 -1.46
C LYS A 24 30.11 13.92 0.01
N GLU A 25 29.31 14.62 0.81
CA GLU A 25 29.47 14.70 2.26
C GLU A 25 29.20 13.34 2.92
N HIS A 26 28.08 12.70 2.58
CA HIS A 26 27.69 11.37 3.09
C HIS A 26 28.73 10.28 2.82
N ALA A 27 29.30 10.26 1.60
CA ALA A 27 30.28 9.27 1.19
C ALA A 27 31.73 9.65 1.51
N ASN A 28 31.97 10.85 2.07
CA ASN A 28 33.29 11.45 2.25
C ASN A 28 34.15 11.42 0.96
N LYS A 29 33.54 11.81 -0.17
CA LYS A 29 34.16 11.85 -1.50
C LYS A 29 33.99 13.22 -2.17
N PRO A 30 34.76 14.24 -1.73
CA PRO A 30 34.63 15.60 -2.24
C PRO A 30 35.01 15.74 -3.73
N ASP A 31 35.78 14.78 -4.25
CA ASP A 31 36.34 14.73 -5.60
C ASP A 31 35.38 14.19 -6.68
N LEU A 32 34.18 13.72 -6.30
CA LEU A 32 33.17 13.28 -7.28
C LEU A 32 32.84 14.41 -8.27
N ILE A 33 32.85 14.09 -9.57
CA ILE A 33 32.61 15.05 -10.64
C ILE A 33 31.10 15.27 -10.82
N GLY A 34 30.69 16.53 -10.95
CA GLY A 34 29.31 16.93 -11.22
C GLY A 34 28.89 18.14 -10.42
N ASP A 35 27.77 18.75 -10.81
CA ASP A 35 27.17 19.89 -10.12
C ASP A 35 26.60 19.43 -8.76
N PRO A 36 27.08 19.99 -7.62
CA PRO A 36 26.54 19.68 -6.29
C PRO A 36 25.03 19.87 -6.15
N GLY A 37 24.43 20.77 -6.93
CA GLY A 37 22.98 21.01 -6.94
C GLY A 37 22.16 19.97 -7.71
N SER A 38 22.81 19.00 -8.37
CA SER A 38 22.10 17.98 -9.16
C SER A 38 21.17 17.14 -8.29
N GLU A 39 19.90 17.07 -8.67
CA GLU A 39 18.92 16.20 -8.01
C GLU A 39 19.21 14.72 -8.31
N GLY A 40 19.03 13.89 -7.28
CA GLY A 40 19.19 12.45 -7.40
C GLY A 40 18.70 11.72 -6.17
N TYR A 41 19.17 10.49 -6.05
CA TYR A 41 18.84 9.60 -4.96
C TYR A 41 20.11 9.02 -4.35
N LEU A 42 20.17 9.02 -3.02
CA LEU A 42 20.96 8.02 -2.30
C LEU A 42 20.34 6.65 -2.59
N VAL A 43 21.16 5.69 -2.97
CA VAL A 43 20.74 4.30 -3.17
C VAL A 43 21.54 3.42 -2.23
N VAL A 44 20.83 2.67 -1.39
CA VAL A 44 21.38 1.74 -0.40
C VAL A 44 21.05 0.32 -0.85
N TYR A 45 22.10 -0.49 -1.01
CA TYR A 45 22.01 -1.89 -1.38
C TYR A 45 22.28 -2.75 -0.16
N SER A 46 21.64 -3.93 -0.10
CA SER A 46 21.87 -4.91 0.97
C SER A 46 21.78 -4.31 2.38
N LYS A 47 20.81 -3.41 2.58
CA LYS A 47 20.61 -2.66 3.84
C LYS A 47 20.54 -3.59 5.05
N ASP A 48 21.17 -3.20 6.15
CA ASP A 48 21.27 -3.92 7.42
C ASP A 48 22.00 -5.27 7.32
N THR A 49 22.87 -5.42 6.30
CA THR A 49 23.74 -6.59 6.12
C THR A 49 25.22 -6.20 6.08
N PRO A 50 26.15 -7.15 6.26
CA PRO A 50 27.59 -6.88 6.09
C PRO A 50 28.00 -6.44 4.67
N GLU A 51 27.13 -6.61 3.68
CA GLU A 51 27.37 -6.23 2.28
C GLU A 51 26.75 -4.87 1.91
N GLU A 52 26.27 -4.11 2.91
CA GLU A 52 25.65 -2.81 2.68
C GLU A 52 26.62 -1.85 1.97
N TYR A 53 26.14 -1.23 0.88
CA TYR A 53 26.89 -0.18 0.20
C TYR A 53 25.98 0.92 -0.33
N HIS A 54 26.54 2.12 -0.42
CA HIS A 54 25.85 3.33 -0.83
C HIS A 54 26.34 3.81 -2.20
N SER A 55 25.41 4.17 -3.07
CA SER A 55 25.70 4.89 -4.31
C SER A 55 24.79 6.11 -4.44
N TRP A 56 25.03 6.89 -5.48
CA TRP A 56 24.16 7.97 -5.88
C TRP A 56 23.76 7.80 -7.34
N SER A 57 22.49 8.05 -7.64
CA SER A 57 21.95 8.01 -8.99
C SER A 57 21.28 9.34 -9.34
N PRO A 58 21.57 9.94 -10.51
CA PRO A 58 20.82 11.09 -11.01
C PRO A 58 19.32 10.78 -11.07
N LYS A 59 18.48 11.77 -10.75
CA LYS A 59 17.02 11.60 -10.66
C LYS A 59 16.42 10.93 -11.90
N GLY A 60 16.70 11.47 -13.08
CA GLY A 60 16.15 10.95 -14.34
C GLY A 60 16.59 9.51 -14.66
N VAL A 61 17.80 9.11 -14.24
CA VAL A 61 18.30 7.73 -14.42
C VAL A 61 17.65 6.79 -13.41
N PHE A 62 17.51 7.24 -12.15
CA PHE A 62 16.90 6.45 -11.10
C PHE A 62 15.42 6.18 -11.42
N ASP A 63 14.65 7.23 -11.71
CA ASP A 63 13.22 7.17 -11.97
C ASP A 63 12.89 6.32 -13.22
N ALA A 64 13.76 6.31 -14.23
CA ALA A 64 13.57 5.51 -15.44
C ALA A 64 13.78 4.00 -15.22
N GLY A 65 14.56 3.61 -14.20
CA GLY A 65 14.98 2.23 -13.99
C GLY A 65 14.47 1.58 -12.70
N ASN A 66 13.79 2.34 -11.84
CA ASN A 66 13.36 1.87 -10.51
C ASN A 66 11.90 2.24 -10.30
N THR A 67 11.13 1.30 -9.76
CA THR A 67 9.74 1.52 -9.33
C THR A 67 9.69 1.38 -7.83
N GLU A 68 9.07 2.34 -7.13
CA GLU A 68 8.86 2.23 -5.68
C GLU A 68 8.06 0.93 -5.42
N VAL A 69 8.54 0.08 -4.50
CA VAL A 69 7.95 -1.24 -4.23
C VAL A 69 6.60 -1.11 -3.54
N GLU A 70 6.49 -0.16 -2.60
CA GLU A 70 5.27 0.05 -1.83
C GLU A 70 4.05 0.26 -2.75
N PRO A 71 4.06 1.16 -3.74
CA PRO A 71 2.95 1.30 -4.69
C PRO A 71 2.62 0.04 -5.50
N TYR A 72 3.61 -0.73 -5.97
CA TYR A 72 3.36 -1.89 -6.81
C TYR A 72 2.85 -3.10 -6.01
N LEU A 73 3.50 -3.42 -4.90
CA LEU A 73 3.11 -4.55 -4.06
C LEU A 73 1.74 -4.30 -3.44
N VAL A 74 1.49 -3.09 -2.94
CA VAL A 74 0.16 -2.70 -2.42
C VAL A 74 -0.89 -2.83 -3.52
N GLU A 75 -0.64 -2.37 -4.75
CA GLU A 75 -1.59 -2.51 -5.86
C GLU A 75 -1.89 -3.99 -6.18
N LEU A 76 -0.85 -4.82 -6.26
CA LEU A 76 -1.00 -6.25 -6.56
C LEU A 76 -1.82 -6.97 -5.50
N ILE A 77 -1.48 -6.77 -4.22
CA ILE A 77 -2.19 -7.39 -3.09
C ILE A 77 -3.62 -6.84 -3.02
N SER A 78 -3.83 -5.54 -3.25
CA SER A 78 -5.17 -4.94 -3.24
C SER A 78 -6.07 -5.53 -4.31
N ARG A 79 -5.55 -5.71 -5.53
CA ARG A 79 -6.26 -6.37 -6.63
C ARG A 79 -6.61 -7.82 -6.26
N ALA A 80 -5.68 -8.55 -5.66
CA ALA A 80 -5.92 -9.92 -5.23
C ALA A 80 -6.99 -10.01 -4.13
N ALA A 81 -6.89 -9.17 -3.09
CA ALA A 81 -7.81 -9.15 -1.95
C ALA A 81 -9.22 -8.71 -2.37
N HIS A 82 -9.35 -7.68 -3.21
CA HIS A 82 -10.63 -7.28 -3.80
C HIS A 82 -11.25 -8.39 -4.64
N SER A 83 -10.44 -9.04 -5.49
CA SER A 83 -10.92 -10.12 -6.37
C SER A 83 -11.39 -11.34 -5.57
N ALA A 84 -10.67 -11.70 -4.49
CA ALA A 84 -11.07 -12.78 -3.59
C ALA A 84 -12.38 -12.47 -2.86
N ASN A 85 -12.51 -11.27 -2.28
CA ASN A 85 -13.74 -10.83 -1.63
C ASN A 85 -14.92 -10.75 -2.60
N ARG A 86 -14.69 -10.26 -3.82
CA ARG A 86 -15.70 -10.25 -4.88
C ARG A 86 -16.15 -11.66 -5.22
N GLY A 87 -15.22 -12.58 -5.47
CA GLY A 87 -15.54 -13.98 -5.77
C GLY A 87 -16.35 -14.64 -4.64
N TYR A 88 -16.02 -14.33 -3.38
CA TYR A 88 -16.81 -14.75 -2.23
C TYR A 88 -18.24 -14.19 -2.26
N CYS A 89 -18.42 -12.89 -2.47
CA CYS A 89 -19.75 -12.29 -2.58
C CYS A 89 -20.57 -12.91 -3.73
N GLN A 90 -19.95 -13.16 -4.89
CA GLN A 90 -20.61 -13.82 -6.02
C GLN A 90 -21.07 -15.24 -5.68
N SER A 91 -20.31 -15.98 -4.87
CA SER A 91 -20.71 -17.31 -4.39
C SER A 91 -21.95 -17.30 -3.50
N LEU A 92 -22.23 -16.16 -2.86
CA LEU A 92 -23.45 -15.92 -2.07
C LEU A 92 -24.61 -15.33 -2.90
N GLY A 93 -24.40 -15.15 -4.22
CA GLY A 93 -25.38 -14.54 -5.13
C GLY A 93 -25.31 -13.01 -5.21
N ASP A 94 -24.39 -12.36 -4.49
CA ASP A 94 -24.17 -10.90 -4.58
C ASP A 94 -23.20 -10.56 -5.73
N ASN A 95 -23.77 -10.04 -6.82
CA ASN A 95 -23.01 -9.57 -7.98
C ASN A 95 -22.89 -8.03 -8.04
N SER A 96 -23.20 -7.32 -6.94
CA SER A 96 -23.20 -5.86 -6.90
C SER A 96 -21.79 -5.25 -6.94
N GLN A 97 -20.75 -6.03 -6.64
CA GLN A 97 -19.38 -5.53 -6.62
C GLN A 97 -18.73 -5.54 -8.02
N PRO A 98 -18.21 -4.38 -8.49
CA PRO A 98 -17.52 -4.30 -9.77
C PRO A 98 -16.19 -5.06 -9.75
N SER A 99 -15.68 -5.41 -10.93
CA SER A 99 -14.31 -5.91 -11.07
C SER A 99 -13.30 -4.85 -10.60
N TRP A 100 -12.04 -5.24 -10.34
CA TRP A 100 -11.02 -4.26 -9.94
C TRP A 100 -10.87 -3.17 -11.01
N ASP A 101 -10.83 -3.53 -12.30
CA ASP A 101 -10.60 -2.57 -13.37
C ASP A 101 -11.74 -1.54 -13.49
N GLU A 102 -12.97 -1.96 -13.24
CA GLU A 102 -14.18 -1.12 -13.28
C GLU A 102 -14.49 -0.41 -11.95
N ALA A 103 -13.82 -0.79 -10.86
CA ALA A 103 -14.07 -0.20 -9.56
C ALA A 103 -13.69 1.29 -9.54
N PRO A 104 -14.51 2.15 -8.92
CA PRO A 104 -14.20 3.57 -8.79
C PRO A 104 -12.97 3.76 -7.88
N GLU A 105 -12.25 4.86 -8.09
CA GLU A 105 -10.95 5.08 -7.43
C GLU A 105 -11.04 5.08 -5.90
N TRP A 106 -12.13 5.61 -5.32
CA TRP A 106 -12.33 5.59 -3.87
C TRP A 106 -12.42 4.16 -3.31
N GLN A 107 -12.93 3.20 -4.09
CA GLN A 107 -13.03 1.80 -3.67
C GLN A 107 -11.68 1.11 -3.77
N LYS A 108 -10.92 1.40 -4.85
CA LYS A 108 -9.52 0.93 -4.99
C LYS A 108 -8.66 1.45 -3.85
N GLU A 109 -8.75 2.74 -3.55
CA GLU A 109 -7.97 3.34 -2.46
C GLU A 109 -8.36 2.79 -1.09
N SER A 110 -9.66 2.51 -0.85
CA SER A 110 -10.08 1.83 0.38
C SER A 110 -9.42 0.45 0.53
N ALA A 111 -9.27 -0.32 -0.55
CA ALA A 111 -8.55 -1.59 -0.50
C ALA A 111 -7.04 -1.39 -0.26
N ARG A 112 -6.41 -0.42 -0.95
CA ARG A 112 -4.98 -0.10 -0.75
C ARG A 112 -4.68 0.35 0.67
N ALA A 113 -5.52 1.20 1.26
CA ALA A 113 -5.40 1.62 2.64
C ALA A 113 -5.48 0.42 3.61
N GLY A 114 -6.42 -0.50 3.37
CA GLY A 114 -6.51 -1.76 4.11
C GLY A 114 -5.24 -2.61 3.98
N VAL A 115 -4.72 -2.80 2.76
CA VAL A 115 -3.48 -3.55 2.54
C VAL A 115 -2.31 -2.91 3.28
N ARG A 116 -2.11 -1.59 3.18
CA ARG A 116 -1.03 -0.89 3.91
C ARG A 116 -1.16 -1.10 5.41
N PHE A 117 -2.37 -1.03 5.95
CA PHE A 117 -2.61 -1.27 7.38
C PHE A 117 -2.23 -2.70 7.79
N HIS A 118 -2.62 -3.71 6.99
CA HIS A 118 -2.28 -5.11 7.24
C HIS A 118 -0.79 -5.43 7.03
N LEU A 119 -0.10 -4.76 6.11
CA LEU A 119 1.35 -4.97 5.90
C LEU A 119 2.18 -4.34 7.02
N ALA A 120 1.73 -3.21 7.56
CA ALA A 120 2.43 -2.50 8.62
C ALA A 120 2.19 -3.09 10.03
N ASN A 121 1.19 -3.96 10.21
CA ASN A 121 0.76 -4.43 11.53
C ASN A 121 0.37 -5.92 11.53
N ASP A 122 0.35 -6.55 12.70
CA ASP A 122 -0.37 -7.82 12.90
C ASP A 122 -1.83 -7.50 13.25
N VAL A 123 -2.74 -7.73 12.31
CA VAL A 123 -4.11 -7.20 12.33
C VAL A 123 -5.12 -8.34 12.44
N THR A 124 -5.97 -8.32 13.46
CA THR A 124 -7.11 -9.23 13.55
C THR A 124 -8.22 -8.85 12.56
N PRO A 125 -9.11 -9.77 12.15
CA PRO A 125 -10.27 -9.42 11.32
C PRO A 125 -11.15 -8.32 11.91
N GLU A 126 -11.29 -8.27 13.23
CA GLU A 126 -12.00 -7.20 13.94
C GLU A 126 -11.33 -5.85 13.76
N GLN A 127 -10.01 -5.76 14.01
CA GLN A 127 -9.24 -4.53 13.79
C GLN A 127 -9.23 -4.09 12.33
N SER A 128 -9.27 -5.04 11.38
CA SER A 128 -9.42 -4.75 9.95
C SER A 128 -10.74 -4.04 9.67
N HIS A 129 -11.84 -4.56 10.23
CA HIS A 129 -13.17 -3.94 10.08
C HIS A 129 -13.24 -2.58 10.77
N GLU A 130 -12.71 -2.44 11.98
CA GLU A 130 -12.67 -1.17 12.72
C GLU A 130 -11.89 -0.10 11.96
N SER A 131 -10.75 -0.47 11.35
CA SER A 131 -9.97 0.43 10.50
C SER A 131 -10.76 0.88 9.26
N TRP A 132 -11.42 -0.06 8.58
CA TRP A 132 -12.31 0.25 7.46
C TRP A 132 -13.45 1.19 7.87
N LEU A 133 -14.07 0.94 9.03
CA LEU A 133 -15.17 1.71 9.57
C LEU A 133 -14.73 3.15 9.90
N ALA A 134 -13.58 3.32 10.54
CA ALA A 134 -13.02 4.63 10.88
C ALA A 134 -12.72 5.49 9.65
N VAL A 135 -12.16 4.89 8.59
CA VAL A 135 -11.94 5.59 7.31
C VAL A 135 -13.28 6.00 6.69
N LYS A 136 -14.26 5.10 6.68
CA LYS A 136 -15.60 5.38 6.15
C LYS A 136 -16.31 6.48 6.95
N GLU A 137 -16.21 6.46 8.28
CA GLU A 137 -16.77 7.50 9.15
C GLU A 137 -16.15 8.86 8.86
N ALA A 138 -14.82 8.93 8.74
CA ALA A 138 -14.11 10.17 8.38
C ALA A 138 -14.53 10.70 7.00
N ASP A 139 -14.84 9.81 6.06
CA ASP A 139 -15.40 10.15 4.75
C ASP A 139 -16.90 10.52 4.81
N GLY A 140 -17.54 10.52 5.99
CA GLY A 140 -18.94 10.87 6.20
C GLY A 140 -19.93 9.76 5.87
N TRP A 141 -19.49 8.50 5.88
CA TRP A 141 -20.39 7.36 5.78
C TRP A 141 -21.10 7.08 7.11
N LYS A 142 -22.25 6.45 7.01
CA LYS A 142 -23.10 6.08 8.15
C LYS A 142 -23.84 4.77 7.88
N TYR A 143 -24.54 4.29 8.89
CA TYR A 143 -25.42 3.15 8.75
C TYR A 143 -26.59 3.43 7.79
N GLY A 144 -26.89 2.44 6.95
CA GLY A 144 -28.15 2.34 6.21
C GLY A 144 -28.39 0.90 5.78
N PRO A 145 -29.66 0.49 5.56
CA PRO A 145 -30.03 -0.91 5.37
C PRO A 145 -29.50 -1.52 4.06
N VAL A 146 -29.13 -0.68 3.10
CA VAL A 146 -28.55 -1.07 1.80
C VAL A 146 -27.38 -0.12 1.52
N LYS A 147 -26.36 -0.63 0.82
CA LYS A 147 -25.24 0.20 0.40
C LYS A 147 -25.71 1.23 -0.63
N ASP A 148 -25.51 2.51 -0.31
CA ASP A 148 -25.84 3.65 -1.18
C ASP A 148 -24.64 4.60 -1.18
N ALA A 149 -23.91 4.64 -2.29
CA ALA A 149 -22.68 5.42 -2.38
C ALA A 149 -22.94 6.94 -2.47
N GLU A 150 -24.10 7.36 -2.97
CA GLU A 150 -24.48 8.78 -3.05
C GLU A 150 -24.85 9.31 -1.66
N LYS A 151 -25.61 8.53 -0.88
CA LYS A 151 -25.97 8.88 0.50
C LYS A 151 -24.89 8.54 1.53
N LYS A 152 -23.82 7.86 1.10
CA LYS A 152 -22.76 7.31 1.95
C LYS A 152 -23.32 6.40 3.06
N GLU A 153 -24.19 5.48 2.67
CA GLU A 153 -24.80 4.52 3.59
C GLU A 153 -24.24 3.11 3.35
N HIS A 154 -24.00 2.35 4.42
CA HIS A 154 -23.53 0.97 4.34
C HIS A 154 -24.16 0.08 5.42
N PRO A 155 -24.61 -1.15 5.08
CA PRO A 155 -25.26 -2.05 6.05
C PRO A 155 -24.30 -2.58 7.12
N CYS A 156 -23.01 -2.69 6.79
CA CYS A 156 -21.97 -3.12 7.73
C CYS A 156 -21.45 -2.00 8.65
N PHE A 157 -22.11 -0.84 8.72
CA PHE A 157 -21.71 0.22 9.65
C PHE A 157 -22.18 -0.12 11.08
N LEU A 158 -21.62 -1.20 11.62
CA LEU A 158 -21.98 -1.86 12.88
C LEU A 158 -20.69 -2.27 13.62
N PRO A 159 -20.73 -2.44 14.96
CA PRO A 159 -19.66 -3.10 15.70
C PRO A 159 -19.37 -4.49 15.12
N TYR A 160 -18.10 -4.92 15.15
CA TYR A 160 -17.68 -6.18 14.55
C TYR A 160 -18.47 -7.38 15.12
N ALA A 161 -18.72 -7.38 16.44
CA ALA A 161 -19.50 -8.42 17.11
C ALA A 161 -20.89 -8.63 16.49
N ASP A 162 -21.53 -7.55 16.03
CA ASP A 162 -22.89 -7.53 15.48
C ASP A 162 -22.96 -7.83 13.98
N LEU A 163 -21.81 -7.97 13.31
CA LEU A 163 -21.78 -8.31 11.89
C LEU A 163 -22.29 -9.74 11.65
N PRO A 164 -23.08 -9.94 10.57
CA PRO A 164 -23.39 -11.26 10.05
C PRO A 164 -22.11 -12.06 9.72
N ALA A 165 -22.18 -13.38 9.85
CA ALA A 165 -21.04 -14.26 9.61
C ALA A 165 -20.47 -14.13 8.20
N ASP A 166 -21.33 -13.90 7.20
CA ASP A 166 -20.93 -13.66 5.82
C ASP A 166 -20.17 -12.34 5.65
N GLN A 167 -20.50 -11.31 6.43
CA GLN A 167 -19.75 -10.05 6.38
C GLN A 167 -18.40 -10.20 7.09
N LYS A 168 -18.35 -10.86 8.24
CA LYS A 168 -17.08 -11.18 8.94
C LYS A 168 -16.13 -11.99 8.07
N ALA A 169 -16.65 -12.91 7.26
CA ALA A 169 -15.84 -13.73 6.35
C ALA A 169 -15.02 -12.89 5.37
N LYS A 170 -15.52 -11.71 4.95
CA LYS A 170 -14.78 -10.81 4.06
C LYS A 170 -13.52 -10.24 4.72
N ASP A 171 -13.54 -9.99 6.03
CA ASP A 171 -12.35 -9.55 6.76
C ASP A 171 -11.32 -10.68 6.89
N PHE A 172 -11.80 -11.91 7.15
CA PHE A 172 -10.93 -13.10 7.17
C PHE A 172 -10.27 -13.35 5.81
N ILE A 173 -11.04 -13.26 4.71
CA ILE A 173 -10.52 -13.47 3.36
C ILE A 173 -9.52 -12.38 3.01
N PHE A 174 -9.86 -11.11 3.27
CA PHE A 174 -8.96 -9.99 3.01
C PHE A 174 -7.63 -10.16 3.77
N LYS A 175 -7.70 -10.40 5.08
CA LYS A 175 -6.52 -10.69 5.91
C LYS A 175 -5.70 -11.85 5.36
N SER A 176 -6.34 -12.98 5.06
CA SER A 176 -5.66 -14.20 4.60
C SER A 176 -4.93 -13.98 3.28
N VAL A 177 -5.49 -13.17 2.38
CA VAL A 177 -4.81 -12.80 1.14
C VAL A 177 -3.57 -11.96 1.45
N VAL A 178 -3.69 -10.91 2.26
CA VAL A 178 -2.54 -10.04 2.57
C VAL A 178 -1.43 -10.80 3.30
N ASP A 179 -1.79 -11.64 4.27
CA ASP A 179 -0.83 -12.45 5.02
C ASP A 179 -0.06 -13.45 4.14
N GLY A 180 -0.64 -13.88 3.01
CA GLY A 180 0.05 -14.73 2.04
C GLY A 180 1.25 -14.06 1.34
N PHE A 181 1.44 -12.75 1.51
CA PHE A 181 2.56 -11.97 0.96
C PHE A 181 3.55 -11.50 2.03
N LYS A 182 3.35 -11.88 3.29
CA LYS A 182 4.29 -11.60 4.40
C LYS A 182 5.41 -12.62 4.47
#